data_AF-A0A0Q0CQ39-F1
#
_entry.id   AF-A0A0Q0CQ39-F1
#
_cell.length_a   1.000
_cell.length_b   1.000
_cell.length_c   1.000
_cell.angle_alpha   90.00
_cell.angle_beta   90.00
_cell.angle_gamma   90.00
#
_symmetry.space_group_name_H-M   'P 1'
#
loop_
_entity.id
_entity.type
_entity.pdbx_description
1 polymer ?
#
loop_
_entity_poly.entity_id
_entity_poly.type
_entity_poly.pdbx_seq_one_letter_code
_entity_poly.pdbx_strand_id
1 'polypeptide(L)' 'MLNMKCITARPLLLRDLADPKYRYWIKQFAGEVAAPCIAESLMSFLRKHPLIT' A
#
# COMPACT_ATOMS: atom_id res chain seq x y z
N MET A 1 -14.17 -14.97 25.06
CA MET A 1 -14.55 -13.74 24.35
C MET A 1 -13.36 -13.28 23.53
N LEU A 2 -13.44 -13.34 22.20
CA LEU A 2 -12.41 -12.78 21.31
C LEU A 2 -12.49 -11.25 21.42
N ASN A 3 -11.44 -10.64 21.96
CA ASN A 3 -11.30 -9.18 22.03
C ASN A 3 -11.04 -8.66 20.61
N MET A 4 -12.10 -8.45 19.83
CA MET A 4 -12.03 -7.88 18.49
C MET A 4 -11.59 -6.42 18.60
N LYS A 5 -10.28 -6.18 18.51
CA LYS A 5 -9.76 -4.84 18.21
C LYS A 5 -10.30 -4.44 16.84
N CYS A 6 -11.23 -3.48 16.81
CA CYS A 6 -11.66 -2.84 15.58
C CYS A 6 -10.46 -2.03 15.04
N ILE A 7 -9.90 -2.47 13.91
CA ILE A 7 -8.87 -1.73 13.20
C ILE A 7 -9.59 -0.84 12.20
N THR A 8 -9.63 0.46 12.45
CA THR A 8 -10.07 1.42 11.45
C THR A 8 -8.92 1.63 10.45
N ALA A 9 -9.01 0.96 9.30
CA ALA A 9 -8.07 1.22 8.21
C ALA A 9 -8.36 2.62 7.65
N ARG A 10 -7.35 3.50 7.67
CA ARG A 10 -7.43 4.79 6.98
C ARG A 10 -6.97 4.59 5.53
N PRO A 11 -7.69 5.15 4.54
CA PRO A 11 -7.22 5.16 3.16
C PRO A 11 -5.84 5.81 3.09
N LEU A 12 -4.90 5.13 2.45
CA LEU A 12 -3.59 5.69 2.18
C LEU A 12 -3.70 6.63 0.97
N LEU A 13 -3.28 7.88 1.13
CA LEU A 13 -3.28 8.85 0.04
C LEU A 13 -1.99 8.71 -0.77
N LEU A 14 -2.01 9.11 -2.04
CA LEU A 14 -0.81 9.04 -2.90
C LEU A 14 0.37 9.83 -2.34
N ARG A 15 0.12 10.97 -1.69
CA ARG A 15 1.17 11.76 -1.01
C ARG A 15 1.84 11.02 0.14
N ASP A 16 1.14 10.10 0.80
CA ASP A 16 1.70 9.32 1.89
C ASP A 16 2.75 8.32 1.35
N LEU A 17 2.72 8.01 0.04
CA LEU A 17 3.77 7.24 -0.62
C LEU A 17 5.10 7.99 -0.72
N ALA A 18 5.19 9.26 -0.32
CA ALA A 18 6.47 9.92 -0.10
C ALA A 18 7.26 9.25 1.03
N ASP A 19 6.57 8.72 2.04
CA ASP A 19 7.20 7.98 3.12
C ASP A 19 7.61 6.56 2.63
N PRO A 20 8.90 6.20 2.73
CA PRO A 20 9.42 4.92 2.26
C PRO A 20 8.80 3.71 2.99
N LYS A 21 8.27 3.88 4.21
CA LYS A 21 7.61 2.81 4.97
C LYS A 21 6.40 2.25 4.23
N TYR A 22 5.54 3.11 3.71
CA TYR A 22 4.34 2.66 2.99
C TYR A 22 4.69 2.01 1.67
N ARG A 23 5.73 2.51 0.97
CA ARG A 23 6.26 1.86 -0.24
C ARG A 23 6.77 0.46 0.07
N TYR A 24 7.48 0.29 1.17
CA TYR A 24 7.98 -1.02 1.60
C TYR A 24 6.82 -1.98 1.86
N TRP A 25 5.81 -1.58 2.63
CA TRP A 25 4.64 -2.43 2.90
C TRP A 25 3.87 -2.80 1.64
N ILE A 26 3.63 -1.84 0.75
CA ILE A 26 2.96 -2.13 -0.53
C ILE A 26 3.77 -3.16 -1.33
N LYS A 27 5.09 -2.98 -1.47
CA LYS A 27 5.96 -3.92 -2.19
C LYS A 27 5.95 -5.33 -1.61
N GLN A 28 5.83 -5.48 -0.29
CA GLN A 28 5.80 -6.78 0.37
C GLN A 28 4.42 -7.44 0.28
N PHE A 29 3.33 -6.67 0.45
CA PHE A 29 2.02 -7.25 0.75
C PHE A 29 0.93 -7.00 -0.30
N ALA A 30 1.15 -6.15 -1.32
CA ALA A 30 0.09 -5.81 -2.28
C ALA A 30 -0.52 -7.04 -2.99
N GLY A 31 0.29 -8.06 -3.28
CA GLY A 31 -0.19 -9.30 -3.90
C GLY A 31 -1.04 -10.18 -2.96
N GLU A 32 -0.93 -9.97 -1.65
CA GLU A 32 -1.70 -10.72 -0.64
C GLU A 32 -3.04 -10.03 -0.33
N VAL A 33 -3.10 -8.70 -0.47
CA VAL A 33 -4.26 -7.89 -0.03
C VAL A 33 -5.12 -7.35 -1.17
N ALA A 34 -4.63 -7.39 -2.42
CA ALA A 34 -5.33 -6.85 -3.57
C ALA A 34 -5.40 -7.86 -4.72
N ALA A 35 -6.38 -7.68 -5.60
CA ALA A 35 -6.46 -8.46 -6.84
C ALA A 35 -5.17 -8.26 -7.67
N PRO A 36 -4.72 -9.29 -8.43
CA PRO A 36 -3.46 -9.23 -9.18
C PRO A 36 -3.32 -7.99 -10.08
N CYS A 37 -4.38 -7.63 -10.81
CA CYS A 37 -4.38 -6.47 -11.70
C CYS A 37 -4.16 -5.13 -10.97
N ILE A 38 -4.68 -5.01 -9.73
CA ILE A 38 -4.52 -3.83 -8.89
C ILE A 38 -3.10 -3.77 -8.34
N ALA A 39 -2.59 -4.91 -7.84
CA ALA A 39 -1.23 -5.01 -7.33
C ALA A 39 -0.20 -4.66 -8.43
N GLU A 40 -0.34 -5.21 -9.63
CA GLU A 40 0.54 -4.93 -10.77
C GLU A 40 0.50 -3.47 -11.20
N SER A 41 -0.70 -2.89 -11.31
CA SER A 41 -0.88 -1.48 -11.65
C SER A 41 -0.21 -0.57 -10.63
N LEU A 42 -0.37 -0.87 -9.34
CA LEU A 42 0.25 -0.13 -8.25
C LEU A 42 1.78 -0.27 -8.24
N MET A 43 2.32 -1.46 -8.50
CA MET A 43 3.77 -1.65 -8.64
C MET A 43 4.34 -0.90 -9.84
N SER A 44 3.61 -0.90 -10.97
CA SER A 44 3.98 -0.14 -12.16
C SER A 44 4.04 1.36 -11.87
N PHE A 45 3.02 1.90 -11.16
CA PHE A 45 2.99 3.28 -10.72
C PHE A 45 4.20 3.63 -9.83
N LEU A 46 4.49 2.82 -8.81
CA LEU A 46 5.62 3.07 -7.89
C LEU A 46 6.99 3.04 -8.58
N ARG A 47 7.16 2.21 -9.63
CA ARG A 47 8.38 2.19 -10.45
C ARG A 47 8.55 3.45 -11.28
N LYS A 48 7.45 4.00 -11.83
CA LYS A 48 7.47 5.23 -12.63
C LYS A 48 7.67 6.49 -11.76
N HIS A 49 7.33 6.41 -10.48
CA HIS A 49 7.43 7.53 -9.54
C HIS A 49 8.32 7.19 -8.32
N PRO A 50 9.64 7.08 -8.50
CA PRO A 50 10.58 6.73 -7.42
C PRO A 50 10.70 7.82 -6.36
N LEU A 51 10.40 9.08 -6.69
CA LEU A 51 10.53 10.27 -5.85
C LEU A 51 9.19 11.01 -5.73
N ILE A 52 8.10 10.35 -5.31
CA ILE A 52 6.86 11.10 -5.02
C ILE A 52 7.20 12.00 -3.83
N THR A 53 7.45 13.28 -4.10
CA THR A 53 7.66 14.37 -3.14
C THR A 53 6.41 15.21 -3.03
#